data_AF-D7LFH1-F1
#
_entry.id   AF-D7LFH1-F1
#
_cell.length_a   1.000
_cell.length_b   1.000
_cell.length_c   1.000
_cell.angle_alpha   90.00
_cell.angle_beta   90.00
_cell.angle_gamma   90.00
#
_symmetry.space_group_name_H-M   'P 1'
#
loop_
_entity.id
_entity.type
_entity.pdbx_description
1 polymer ?
#
loop_
_entity_poly.entity_id
_entity_poly.type
_entity_poly.pdbx_seq_one_letter_code
_entity_poly.pdbx_strand_id
1 'polypeptide(L)'
;MVIRGKPILAFGGGRTLRPGDSVETAEERIVREKQTKKFLIAYKESIGLNIDPKLKLECEKAIDEGNSLMDSGRLKEALPYYEKSELHGLAALQWSICQDSLRKRMYEKLLSHPNPRVSKKARQLMFSFQAMEMLKVKGSSFMEGNTGYQDYFEAFDKDKTNYKAQEEKEGEAMGICDSFCVSDSNGLHFVAALRGNMH
;
A
#
# COMPACT_ATOMS: atom_id res chain seq x y z
N MET A 1 43.30 -35.99 -4.36
CA MET A 1 43.05 -35.39 -5.69
C MET A 1 42.95 -33.89 -5.49
N VAL A 2 44.01 -33.16 -5.83
CA VAL A 2 44.17 -31.72 -5.55
C VAL A 2 43.33 -30.93 -6.55
N ILE A 3 42.17 -30.47 -6.13
CA ILE A 3 41.36 -29.54 -6.94
C ILE A 3 41.95 -28.14 -6.72
N ARG A 4 42.64 -27.68 -7.76
CA ARG A 4 43.39 -26.42 -7.84
C ARG A 4 42.48 -25.24 -7.47
N GLY A 5 42.95 -24.44 -6.51
CA GLY A 5 42.30 -23.24 -6.01
C GLY A 5 42.04 -22.19 -7.08
N LYS A 6 40.80 -22.14 -7.58
CA LYS A 6 40.27 -20.97 -8.28
C LYS A 6 39.40 -20.19 -7.29
N PRO A 7 39.80 -18.98 -6.88
CA PRO A 7 38.91 -18.12 -6.12
C PRO A 7 37.69 -17.78 -6.99
N ILE A 8 36.49 -17.95 -6.42
CA ILE A 8 35.22 -17.51 -7.00
C ILE A 8 35.25 -15.98 -7.08
N LEU A 9 35.55 -15.47 -8.27
CA LEU A 9 35.57 -14.06 -8.61
C LEU A 9 34.24 -13.70 -9.27
N ALA A 10 33.27 -13.29 -8.47
CA ALA A 10 32.24 -12.31 -8.83
C ALA A 10 31.12 -12.36 -7.79
N PHE A 11 31.07 -11.36 -6.92
CA PHE A 11 29.80 -10.85 -6.39
C PHE A 11 29.82 -9.32 -6.51
N GLY A 12 28.69 -8.74 -6.90
CA GLY A 12 28.55 -7.44 -7.57
C GLY A 12 29.34 -6.25 -6.99
N GLY A 13 30.19 -5.64 -7.82
CA GLY A 13 30.86 -4.38 -7.50
C GLY A 13 32.30 -4.22 -8.02
N GLY A 14 32.83 -5.18 -8.79
CA GLY A 14 34.14 -5.06 -9.46
C GLY A 14 35.37 -5.18 -8.54
N ARG A 15 35.19 -5.44 -7.24
CA ARG A 15 36.29 -5.65 -6.29
C ARG A 15 36.48 -7.15 -6.02
N THR A 16 37.74 -7.59 -6.09
CA THR A 16 38.12 -8.95 -5.69
C THR A 16 38.33 -8.96 -4.17
N LEU A 17 37.36 -9.48 -3.42
CA LEU A 17 37.48 -9.75 -1.98
C LEU A 17 37.78 -11.23 -1.76
N ARG A 18 38.70 -11.57 -0.86
CA ARG A 18 38.88 -12.96 -0.43
C ARG A 18 37.85 -13.30 0.65
N PRO A 19 37.45 -14.57 0.78
CA PRO A 19 36.59 -15.00 1.87
C PRO A 19 37.22 -14.64 3.23
N GLY A 20 36.50 -13.85 4.02
CA GLY A 20 36.97 -13.36 5.34
C GLY A 20 37.53 -11.93 5.37
N ASP A 21 37.73 -11.28 4.21
CA ASP A 21 38.11 -9.86 4.17
C ASP A 21 36.94 -8.97 4.58
N SER A 22 37.21 -7.93 5.39
CA SER A 22 36.19 -6.92 5.70
C SER A 22 35.78 -6.22 4.40
N VAL A 23 34.50 -6.36 4.03
CA VAL A 23 33.94 -5.95 2.74
C VAL A 23 34.22 -4.46 2.43
N GLU A 24 34.35 -3.62 3.45
CA GLU A 24 34.52 -2.17 3.32
C GLU A 24 35.26 -1.58 4.54
N THR A 25 36.21 -0.67 4.31
CA THR A 25 36.82 0.13 5.39
C THR A 25 35.83 1.17 5.91
N ALA A 26 35.92 1.52 7.20
CA ALA A 26 34.97 2.46 7.83
C ALA A 26 34.90 3.82 7.12
N GLU A 27 36.01 4.27 6.54
CA GLU A 27 36.10 5.54 5.81
C GLU A 27 35.38 5.49 4.46
N GLU A 28 35.51 4.39 3.72
CA GLU A 28 34.82 4.19 2.43
C GLU A 28 33.29 4.09 2.62
N ARG A 29 32.83 3.57 3.75
CA ARG A 29 31.41 3.57 4.14
C ARG A 29 30.88 4.98 4.32
N ILE A 30 31.60 5.79 5.10
CA ILE A 30 31.21 7.19 5.37
C ILE A 30 31.17 8.01 4.07
N VAL A 31 32.13 7.80 3.16
CA VAL A 31 32.14 8.50 1.85
C VAL A 31 30.95 8.10 1.00
N ARG A 32 30.65 6.80 0.90
CA ARG A 32 29.48 6.32 0.13
C ARG A 32 28.17 6.78 0.74
N GLU A 33 28.01 6.71 2.06
CA GLU A 33 26.82 7.24 2.73
C GLU A 33 26.62 8.73 2.47
N LYS A 34 27.70 9.52 2.47
CA LYS A 34 27.64 10.95 2.09
C LYS A 34 27.21 11.13 0.65
N GLN A 35 27.72 10.33 -0.29
CA GLN A 35 27.31 10.38 -1.70
C GLN A 35 25.84 9.96 -1.88
N THR A 36 25.40 8.88 -1.25
CA THR A 36 24.00 8.42 -1.26
C THR A 36 23.07 9.51 -0.71
N LYS A 37 23.43 10.15 0.40
CA LYS A 37 22.66 11.27 0.97
C LYS A 37 22.53 12.44 -0.02
N LYS A 38 23.61 12.80 -0.73
CA LYS A 38 23.57 13.85 -1.77
C LYS A 38 22.64 13.49 -2.92
N PHE A 39 22.72 12.25 -3.43
CA PHE A 39 21.83 11.80 -4.51
C PHE A 39 20.36 11.77 -4.07
N LEU A 40 20.07 11.34 -2.84
CA LEU A 40 18.71 11.37 -2.31
C LEU A 40 18.16 12.80 -2.17
N ILE A 41 19.00 13.76 -1.77
CA ILE A 41 18.61 15.17 -1.71
C ILE A 41 18.33 15.69 -3.13
N ALA A 42 19.26 15.50 -4.06
CA ALA A 42 19.09 15.94 -5.46
C ALA A 42 17.85 15.31 -6.12
N TYR A 43 17.57 14.05 -5.84
CA TYR A 43 16.36 13.37 -6.32
C TYR A 43 15.08 13.98 -5.75
N LYS A 44 15.02 14.22 -4.43
CA LYS A 44 13.88 14.88 -3.78
C LYS A 44 13.65 16.28 -4.30
N GLU A 45 14.72 17.02 -4.58
CA GLU A 45 14.66 18.34 -5.21
C GLU A 45 14.11 18.24 -6.64
N SER A 46 14.58 17.26 -7.43
CA SER A 46 14.13 17.07 -8.83
C SER A 46 12.63 16.72 -8.94
N ILE A 47 12.06 16.07 -7.92
CA ILE A 47 10.63 15.74 -7.86
C ILE A 47 9.80 16.89 -7.27
N GLY A 48 10.44 17.95 -6.76
CA GLY A 48 9.73 19.06 -6.13
C GLY A 48 9.11 18.74 -4.77
N LEU A 49 9.59 17.69 -4.10
CA LEU A 49 9.13 17.24 -2.77
C LEU A 49 9.85 17.95 -1.61
N ASN A 50 10.56 19.05 -1.88
CA ASN A 50 11.28 19.80 -0.86
C ASN A 50 10.33 20.80 -0.16
N ILE A 51 9.63 20.33 0.87
CA ILE A 51 8.75 21.13 1.71
C ILE A 51 9.55 21.63 2.92
N ASP A 52 9.39 22.91 3.28
CA ASP A 52 9.99 23.45 4.52
C ASP A 52 9.51 22.61 5.73
N PRO A 53 10.43 22.05 6.54
CA PRO A 53 10.06 21.26 7.71
C PRO A 53 9.12 22.00 8.67
N LYS A 54 9.17 23.34 8.75
CA LYS A 54 8.25 24.11 9.59
C LYS A 54 6.81 24.05 9.10
N LEU A 55 6.60 24.28 7.80
CA LEU A 55 5.28 24.22 7.16
C LEU A 55 4.71 22.80 7.24
N LYS A 56 5.56 21.78 7.09
CA LYS A 56 5.15 20.38 7.25
C LYS A 56 4.59 20.10 8.64
N LEU A 57 5.28 20.58 9.69
CA LEU A 57 4.84 20.40 11.08
C LEU A 57 3.54 21.15 11.38
N GLU A 58 3.35 22.36 10.82
CA GLU A 58 2.09 23.09 10.98
C GLU A 58 0.92 22.37 10.28
N CYS A 59 1.15 21.84 9.08
CA CYS A 59 0.15 21.04 8.37
C CYS A 59 -0.19 19.74 9.11
N GLU A 60 0.81 19.05 9.66
CA GLU A 60 0.57 17.82 10.45
C GLU A 60 -0.32 18.11 11.67
N LYS A 61 -0.02 19.19 12.42
CA LYS A 61 -0.88 19.61 13.55
C LYS A 61 -2.31 19.92 13.12
N ALA A 62 -2.47 20.66 12.01
CA ALA A 62 -3.81 20.99 11.50
C ALA A 62 -4.60 19.74 11.10
N ILE A 63 -3.94 18.74 10.51
CA ILE A 63 -4.55 17.45 10.16
C ILE A 63 -4.96 16.69 11.42
N ASP A 64 -4.11 16.64 12.44
CA ASP A 64 -4.40 15.94 13.71
C ASP A 64 -5.60 16.57 14.44
N GLU A 65 -5.68 17.90 14.47
CA GLU A 65 -6.84 18.63 14.99
C GLU A 65 -8.11 18.34 14.18
N GLY A 66 -8.00 18.34 12.85
CA GLY A 66 -9.09 17.96 11.95
C GLY A 66 -9.58 16.52 12.18
N ASN A 67 -8.65 15.57 12.36
CA ASN A 67 -8.95 14.16 12.60
C ASN A 67 -9.70 14.00 13.92
N SER A 68 -9.27 14.70 14.97
CA SER A 68 -9.95 14.72 16.27
C SER A 68 -11.41 15.23 16.16
N LEU A 69 -11.65 16.23 15.31
CA LEU A 69 -13.00 16.73 15.02
C LEU A 69 -13.82 15.73 14.18
N MET A 70 -13.18 15.01 13.27
CA MET A 70 -13.82 13.98 12.44
C MET A 70 -14.27 12.79 13.30
N ASP A 71 -13.42 12.31 14.20
CA ASP A 71 -13.70 11.18 15.10
C ASP A 71 -14.84 11.50 16.07
N SER A 72 -14.95 12.77 16.49
CA SER A 72 -16.10 13.25 17.28
C SER A 72 -17.38 13.51 16.46
N GLY A 73 -17.35 13.29 15.14
CA GLY A 73 -18.49 13.44 14.24
C GLY A 73 -18.77 14.89 13.80
N ARG A 74 -17.90 15.85 14.14
CA ARG A 74 -18.04 17.28 13.82
C ARG A 74 -17.48 17.61 12.43
N LEU A 75 -17.97 16.91 11.41
CA LEU A 75 -17.46 16.99 10.04
C LEU A 75 -17.43 18.40 9.44
N LYS A 76 -18.44 19.24 9.75
CA LYS A 76 -18.50 20.62 9.23
C LYS A 76 -17.37 21.50 9.76
N GLU A 77 -16.91 21.22 10.98
CA GLU A 77 -15.87 21.99 11.64
C GLU A 77 -14.48 21.47 11.28
N ALA A 78 -14.37 20.19 10.91
CA ALA A 78 -13.14 19.59 10.41
C ALA A 78 -12.77 20.05 8.99
N LEU A 79 -13.75 20.35 8.13
CA LEU A 79 -13.54 20.80 6.74
C LEU A 79 -12.45 21.89 6.54
N PRO A 80 -12.46 23.02 7.27
CA PRO A 80 -11.47 24.08 7.07
C PRO A 80 -10.03 23.68 7.40
N TYR A 81 -9.82 22.64 8.21
CA TYR A 81 -8.49 22.13 8.55
C TYR A 81 -7.88 21.35 7.39
N TYR A 82 -8.71 20.61 6.65
CA TYR A 82 -8.27 19.82 5.50
C TYR A 82 -8.17 20.64 4.21
N GLU A 83 -9.00 21.67 4.04
CA GLU A 83 -8.97 22.54 2.85
C GLU A 83 -7.66 23.32 2.74
N LYS A 84 -7.07 23.73 3.87
CA LYS A 84 -5.83 24.52 3.89
C LYS A 84 -4.56 23.69 3.70
N SER A 85 -4.68 22.36 3.76
CA SER A 85 -3.54 21.45 3.82
C SER A 85 -3.22 20.82 2.46
N GLU A 86 -3.22 21.64 1.39
CA GLU A 86 -2.99 21.21 -0.01
C GLU A 86 -1.65 20.49 -0.21
N LEU A 87 -0.68 20.73 0.67
CA LEU A 87 0.64 20.10 0.63
C LEU A 87 0.61 18.59 0.94
N HIS A 88 -0.50 18.08 1.50
CA HIS A 88 -0.56 16.73 2.03
C HIS A 88 -1.72 15.92 1.42
N GLY A 89 -1.37 14.86 0.67
CA GLY A 89 -2.35 14.00 0.01
C GLY A 89 -3.38 13.38 0.97
N LEU A 90 -2.99 13.08 2.22
CA LEU A 90 -3.94 12.57 3.22
C LEU A 90 -4.98 13.62 3.62
N ALA A 91 -4.64 14.90 3.65
CA ALA A 91 -5.62 15.94 3.96
C ALA A 91 -6.66 16.07 2.83
N ALA A 92 -6.22 16.02 1.57
CA ALA A 92 -7.12 16.01 0.42
C ALA A 92 -8.07 14.80 0.46
N LEU A 93 -7.55 13.62 0.83
CA LEU A 93 -8.36 12.43 1.05
C LEU A 93 -9.40 12.65 2.16
N GLN A 94 -8.99 13.14 3.33
CA GLN A 94 -9.92 13.38 4.44
C GLN A 94 -10.98 14.43 4.10
N TRP A 95 -10.60 15.48 3.36
CA TRP A 95 -11.54 16.47 2.85
C TRP A 95 -12.61 15.83 1.97
N SER A 96 -12.21 14.95 1.04
CA SER A 96 -13.15 14.24 0.17
C SER A 96 -14.13 13.37 0.94
N ILE A 97 -13.65 12.65 1.96
CA ILE A 97 -14.47 11.79 2.84
C ILE A 97 -15.48 12.62 3.64
N CYS A 98 -15.05 13.76 4.18
CA CYS A 98 -15.92 14.70 4.88
C CYS A 98 -17.02 15.22 3.95
N GLN A 99 -16.65 15.62 2.73
CA GLN A 99 -17.60 16.11 1.73
C GLN A 99 -18.62 15.04 1.34
N ASP A 100 -18.20 13.81 1.09
CA ASP A 100 -19.11 12.70 0.75
C ASP A 100 -20.11 12.40 1.87
N SER A 101 -19.61 12.37 3.10
CA SER A 101 -20.44 12.17 4.29
C SER A 101 -21.48 13.29 4.47
N LEU A 102 -21.09 14.54 4.22
CA LEU A 102 -22.00 15.69 4.28
C LEU A 102 -23.00 15.70 3.12
N ARG A 103 -22.59 15.31 1.91
CA ARG A 103 -23.45 15.23 0.72
C ARG A 103 -24.48 14.12 0.82
N LYS A 104 -24.19 13.03 1.54
CA LYS A 104 -25.18 11.96 1.84
C LYS A 104 -26.49 12.53 2.39
N ARG A 105 -26.41 13.46 3.34
CA ARG A 105 -27.58 14.16 3.92
C ARG A 105 -28.33 15.05 2.94
N MET A 106 -27.66 15.57 1.90
CA MET A 106 -28.34 16.33 0.85
C MET A 106 -29.19 15.40 -0.03
N TYR A 107 -28.68 14.22 -0.37
CA TYR A 107 -29.44 13.26 -1.16
C TYR A 107 -30.69 12.76 -0.43
N GLU A 108 -30.63 12.58 0.89
CA GLU A 108 -31.80 12.25 1.73
C GLU A 108 -32.92 13.30 1.56
N LYS A 109 -32.57 14.60 1.56
CA LYS A 109 -33.54 15.68 1.31
C LYS A 109 -34.09 15.68 -0.12
N LEU A 110 -33.27 15.30 -1.09
CA LEU A 110 -33.67 15.23 -2.50
C LEU A 110 -34.63 14.06 -2.80
N LEU A 111 -34.77 13.09 -1.88
CA LEU A 111 -35.73 12.00 -2.03
C LEU A 111 -37.18 12.53 -2.09
N SER A 112 -37.52 13.54 -1.29
CA SER A 112 -38.84 14.17 -1.28
C SER A 112 -39.02 15.27 -2.33
N HIS A 113 -38.08 15.41 -3.26
CA HIS A 113 -38.15 16.46 -4.29
C HIS A 113 -39.32 16.19 -5.26
N PRO A 114 -40.15 17.20 -5.60
CA PRO A 114 -41.34 17.00 -6.44
C PRO A 114 -41.01 16.58 -7.88
N ASN A 115 -39.83 16.95 -8.40
CA ASN A 115 -39.37 16.50 -9.71
C ASN A 115 -38.91 15.01 -9.67
N PRO A 116 -39.59 14.11 -10.41
CA PRO A 116 -39.29 12.68 -10.37
C PRO A 116 -37.90 12.32 -10.92
N ARG A 117 -37.34 13.11 -11.86
CA ARG A 117 -35.98 12.88 -12.38
C ARG A 117 -34.92 13.10 -11.31
N VAL A 118 -35.10 14.13 -10.48
CA VAL A 118 -34.20 14.47 -9.37
C VAL A 118 -34.31 13.43 -8.27
N SER A 119 -35.53 13.12 -7.83
CA SER A 119 -35.81 12.13 -6.78
C SER A 119 -35.33 10.71 -7.18
N LYS A 120 -35.46 10.31 -8.45
CA LYS A 120 -34.94 9.04 -8.97
C LYS A 120 -33.41 8.96 -8.90
N LYS A 121 -32.70 10.02 -9.31
CA LYS A 121 -31.24 10.08 -9.21
C LYS A 121 -30.76 10.06 -7.76
N ALA A 122 -31.42 10.79 -6.87
CA ALA A 122 -31.12 10.76 -5.45
C ALA A 122 -31.29 9.36 -4.85
N ARG A 123 -32.37 8.65 -5.19
CA ARG A 123 -32.56 7.23 -4.80
C ARG A 123 -31.42 6.35 -5.28
N GLN A 124 -31.04 6.44 -6.55
CA GLN A 124 -29.95 5.63 -7.11
C GLN A 124 -28.64 5.81 -6.33
N LEU A 125 -28.29 7.05 -5.99
CA LEU A 125 -27.09 7.34 -5.19
C LEU A 125 -27.24 6.79 -3.76
N MET A 126 -28.39 6.98 -3.10
CA MET A 126 -28.63 6.41 -1.77
C MET A 126 -28.51 4.89 -1.75
N PHE A 127 -29.01 4.20 -2.78
CA PHE A 127 -28.82 2.76 -2.92
C PHE A 127 -27.35 2.37 -3.04
N SER A 128 -26.52 3.11 -3.79
CA SER A 128 -25.08 2.83 -3.86
C SER A 128 -24.37 2.97 -2.51
N PHE A 129 -24.71 3.98 -1.70
CA PHE A 129 -24.16 4.12 -0.35
C PHE A 129 -24.62 2.99 0.59
N GLN A 130 -25.89 2.57 0.49
CA GLN A 130 -26.40 1.43 1.25
C GLN A 130 -25.71 0.13 0.84
N ALA A 131 -25.55 -0.12 -0.46
CA ALA A 131 -24.84 -1.30 -0.96
C ALA A 131 -23.38 -1.31 -0.49
N MET A 132 -22.68 -0.17 -0.58
CA MET A 132 -21.33 -0.03 -0.03
C MET A 132 -21.28 -0.36 1.46
N GLU A 133 -22.25 0.12 2.25
CA GLU A 133 -22.33 -0.18 3.68
C GLU A 133 -22.58 -1.67 3.97
N MET A 134 -23.38 -2.35 3.14
CA MET A 134 -23.63 -3.79 3.26
C MET A 134 -22.44 -4.65 2.77
N LEU A 135 -21.63 -4.11 1.87
CA LEU A 135 -20.39 -4.73 1.40
C LEU A 135 -19.21 -4.51 2.34
N LYS A 136 -19.28 -3.52 3.24
CA LYS A 136 -18.31 -3.41 4.34
C LYS A 136 -18.42 -4.69 5.17
N VAL A 137 -17.36 -5.49 5.13
CA VAL A 137 -17.13 -6.51 6.15
C VAL A 137 -16.98 -5.74 7.47
N LYS A 138 -18.09 -5.59 8.21
CA LYS A 138 -18.05 -5.17 9.61
C LYS A 138 -17.10 -6.14 10.25
N GLY A 139 -15.92 -5.63 10.67
CA GLY A 139 -14.76 -6.41 11.04
C GLY A 139 -15.18 -7.78 11.51
N SER A 140 -14.95 -8.79 10.66
CA SER A 140 -14.84 -10.11 11.21
C SER A 140 -13.89 -9.93 12.40
N SER A 141 -14.26 -10.40 13.59
CA SER A 141 -13.31 -11.25 14.29
C SER A 141 -12.76 -12.15 13.18
N PHE A 142 -11.62 -11.76 12.60
CA PHE A 142 -11.03 -12.44 11.47
C PHE A 142 -10.51 -13.71 12.09
N MET A 143 -11.42 -14.67 12.22
CA MET A 143 -11.21 -16.03 12.62
C MET A 143 -10.05 -16.17 13.63
N GLU A 144 -10.29 -15.71 14.87
CA GLU A 144 -9.72 -16.36 16.06
C GLU A 144 -10.27 -17.80 16.23
N GLY A 145 -11.15 -18.23 15.33
CA GLY A 145 -11.41 -19.64 15.10
C GLY A 145 -10.26 -20.24 14.29
N ASN A 146 -9.42 -21.01 14.98
CA ASN A 146 -8.45 -21.94 14.41
C ASN A 146 -9.05 -22.60 13.15
N THR A 147 -8.63 -22.16 11.96
CA THR A 147 -9.23 -22.54 10.67
C THR A 147 -8.94 -24.00 10.28
N GLY A 148 -8.42 -24.81 11.22
CA GLY A 148 -7.83 -26.12 10.99
C GLY A 148 -6.55 -26.08 10.13
N TYR A 149 -6.25 -24.91 9.54
CA TYR A 149 -5.08 -24.69 8.71
C TYR A 149 -3.82 -24.37 9.52
N GLN A 150 -3.99 -24.03 10.81
CA GLN A 150 -2.87 -23.74 11.72
C GLN A 150 -1.98 -24.96 11.93
N ASP A 151 -2.54 -26.18 11.94
CA ASP A 151 -1.79 -27.43 12.08
C ASP A 151 -0.77 -27.64 10.94
N TYR A 152 -1.10 -27.19 9.73
CA TYR A 152 -0.18 -27.24 8.59
C TYR A 152 0.99 -26.27 8.75
N PHE A 153 0.77 -25.09 9.34
CA PHE A 153 1.83 -24.11 9.61
C PHE A 153 2.67 -24.49 10.84
N GLU A 154 2.06 -25.04 11.90
CA GLU A 154 2.77 -25.55 13.08
C GLU A 154 3.65 -26.77 12.78
N ALA A 155 3.28 -27.60 11.79
CA ALA A 155 4.10 -28.73 11.38
C ALA A 155 5.50 -28.29 10.92
N PHE A 156 5.61 -27.15 10.25
CA PHE A 156 6.90 -26.57 9.84
C PHE A 156 7.71 -26.03 11.03
N ASP A 157 7.05 -25.60 12.10
CA ASP A 157 7.72 -25.11 13.30
C ASP A 157 8.20 -26.24 14.22
N LYS A 158 7.57 -27.42 14.18
CA LYS A 158 7.98 -28.62 14.95
C LYS A 158 9.23 -29.27 14.34
N ASP A 159 9.41 -29.18 13.02
CA ASP A 159 10.63 -29.56 12.29
C ASP A 159 11.67 -28.42 12.22
N LYS A 160 11.78 -27.61 13.29
CA LYS A 160 12.93 -26.74 13.51
C LYS A 160 14.17 -27.55 13.87
N THR A 161 14.64 -28.38 12.94
CA THR A 161 16.08 -28.58 12.79
C THR A 161 16.66 -27.20 12.56
N ASN A 162 17.48 -26.76 13.50
CA ASN A 162 18.17 -25.48 13.48
C ASN A 162 19.12 -25.46 12.28
N TYR A 163 18.59 -25.14 11.09
CA TYR A 163 19.38 -24.94 9.90
C TYR A 163 20.16 -23.65 10.10
N LYS A 164 21.40 -23.80 10.58
CA LYS A 164 22.42 -22.77 10.40
C LYS A 164 22.48 -22.47 8.92
N ALA A 165 22.17 -21.23 8.56
CA ALA A 165 22.24 -20.74 7.19
C ALA A 165 23.63 -21.06 6.60
N GLN A 166 23.62 -21.95 5.61
CA GLN A 166 24.61 -21.98 4.55
C GLN A 166 23.91 -21.44 3.31
N GLU A 167 24.13 -20.15 3.07
CA GLU A 167 24.18 -19.53 1.74
C GLU A 167 25.12 -20.40 0.86
N GLU A 168 24.88 -20.79 -0.38
CA GLU A 168 24.12 -20.27 -1.54
C GLU A 168 23.95 -21.45 -2.54
N LYS A 169 22.94 -21.44 -3.41
CA LYS A 169 23.11 -21.06 -4.84
C LYS A 169 21.83 -21.17 -5.66
N GLU A 170 21.77 -20.21 -6.57
CA GLU A 170 20.73 -19.75 -7.49
C GLU A 170 20.23 -20.78 -8.52
N GLY A 171 19.02 -20.52 -9.02
CA GLY A 171 18.68 -20.78 -10.43
C GLY A 171 17.28 -21.32 -10.66
N GLU A 172 16.28 -20.45 -10.82
CA GLU A 172 15.48 -20.30 -12.04
C GLU A 172 14.28 -19.38 -11.81
N ALA A 173 14.21 -18.34 -12.63
CA ALA A 173 13.12 -17.40 -12.67
C ALA A 173 11.89 -18.04 -13.33
N MET A 174 10.72 -17.89 -12.73
CA MET A 174 9.48 -17.78 -13.48
C MET A 174 8.50 -16.86 -12.76
N GLY A 175 7.97 -15.91 -13.52
CA GLY A 175 7.43 -14.65 -13.03
C GLY A 175 6.17 -14.72 -12.18
N ILE A 176 6.11 -13.78 -11.24
CA ILE A 176 4.87 -13.33 -10.61
C ILE A 176 4.19 -12.41 -11.63
N CYS A 177 3.14 -12.89 -12.29
CA CYS A 177 2.15 -12.00 -12.88
C CYS A 177 1.21 -11.53 -11.77
N ASP A 178 1.54 -10.39 -11.16
CA ASP A 178 0.55 -9.58 -10.46
C ASP A 178 -0.47 -9.10 -11.50
N SER A 179 -1.59 -9.81 -11.61
CA SER A 179 -2.76 -9.28 -12.28
C SER A 179 -3.44 -8.30 -11.34
N PHE A 180 -2.95 -7.06 -11.38
CA PHE A 180 -3.71 -5.88 -11.02
C PHE A 180 -4.86 -5.75 -12.03
N CYS A 181 -6.03 -6.29 -11.69
CA CYS A 181 -7.23 -6.05 -12.48
C CYS A 181 -7.76 -4.64 -12.18
N VAL A 182 -7.27 -3.66 -12.93
CA VAL A 182 -8.05 -2.45 -13.23
C VAL A 182 -9.27 -2.92 -14.01
N SER A 183 -10.44 -2.83 -13.38
CA SER A 183 -11.70 -3.01 -14.09
C SER A 183 -12.00 -1.72 -14.85
N ASP A 184 -11.37 -1.55 -16.01
CA ASP A 184 -11.86 -0.60 -17.00
C ASP A 184 -13.14 -1.18 -17.60
N SER A 185 -14.25 -0.57 -17.22
CA SER A 185 -15.54 -0.71 -17.86
C SER A 185 -15.41 -0.30 -19.31
N ASN A 186 -15.37 -1.27 -20.24
CA ASN A 186 -15.97 -1.19 -21.58
C ASN A 186 -15.89 -2.54 -22.33
N GLY A 187 -17.04 -3.19 -22.52
CA GLY A 187 -17.35 -3.92 -23.77
C GLY A 187 -16.91 -5.37 -23.95
N LEU A 188 -17.88 -6.29 -23.80
CA LEU A 188 -18.17 -7.43 -24.70
C LEU A 188 -17.05 -8.41 -25.10
N HIS A 189 -17.05 -9.63 -24.52
CA HIS A 189 -17.44 -10.91 -25.15
C HIS A 189 -16.92 -12.10 -24.33
N PHE A 190 -17.85 -12.89 -23.75
CA PHE A 190 -17.55 -14.21 -23.17
C PHE A 190 -17.48 -15.25 -24.28
N VAL A 191 -16.36 -15.98 -24.38
CA VAL A 191 -16.29 -17.28 -25.05
C VAL A 191 -15.82 -18.30 -24.01
N ALA A 192 -16.74 -19.17 -23.59
CA ALA A 192 -16.44 -20.33 -22.77
C ALA A 192 -15.99 -21.49 -23.66
N ALA A 193 -14.86 -22.12 -23.33
CA ALA A 193 -14.48 -23.41 -23.87
C ALA A 193 -14.01 -24.33 -22.73
N LEU A 194 -14.93 -25.18 -22.27
CA LEU A 194 -14.65 -26.37 -21.45
C LEU A 194 -14.30 -27.53 -22.38
N ARG A 195 -13.12 -28.14 -22.22
CA ARG A 195 -12.82 -29.55 -22.55
C ARG A 195 -11.56 -29.90 -21.75
N GLY A 196 -11.54 -30.88 -20.86
CA GLY A 196 -12.19 -32.18 -20.92
C GLY A 196 -11.08 -33.22 -20.98
N ASN A 197 -10.88 -33.90 -19.85
CA ASN A 197 -9.72 -34.70 -19.49
C ASN A 197 -9.51 -35.95 -20.37
N MET A 198 -8.26 -36.36 -20.46
CA MET A 198 -7.76 -37.60 -21.06
C MET A 198 -8.41 -38.86 -20.45
N HIS A 199 -8.69 -39.82 -21.32
CA HIS A 199 -8.47 -41.25 -21.09
C HIS A 199 -7.77 -41.83 -22.31
#